data_AF-A0A931QS16-F1
#
_entry.id   AF-A0A931QS16-F1
#
_cell.length_a   1.000
_cell.length_b   1.000
_cell.length_c   1.000
_cell.angle_alpha   90.00
_cell.angle_beta   90.00
_cell.angle_gamma   90.00
#
_symmetry.space_group_name_H-M   'P 1'
#
loop_
_entity.id
_entity.type
_entity.pdbx_description
1 polymer ?
#
loop_
_entity_poly.entity_id
_entity_poly.type
_entity_poly.pdbx_seq_one_letter_code
_entity_poly.pdbx_strand_id
1 'polypeptide(L)'
;MKEKIKNRVGYWVESAYYDLKTAESMLKEKRYLYVGFCCHLTAEKLIKACFWKIKNEEPPFTHNINIILDKLELLDKVPLQHQNLIDELIPLNIKSRYPDDKERIYKLLNYNKCRSLIKRTKEFTQWTKKLINQ
;
A
#
# COMPACT_ATOMS: atom_id res chain seq x y z
N MET A 1 -16.07 -3.82 21.66
CA MET A 1 -15.43 -4.59 20.56
C MET A 1 -15.63 -3.92 19.21
N LYS A 2 -16.88 -3.72 18.74
CA LYS A 2 -17.19 -3.04 17.46
C LYS A 2 -16.55 -1.64 17.32
N GLU A 3 -16.58 -0.83 18.38
CA GLU A 3 -15.97 0.51 18.38
C GLU A 3 -14.43 0.48 18.24
N LYS A 4 -13.77 -0.47 18.93
CA LYS A 4 -12.32 -0.67 18.81
C LYS A 4 -11.92 -1.03 17.37
N ILE A 5 -12.67 -1.92 16.74
CA ILE A 5 -12.44 -2.31 15.34
C ILE A 5 -12.61 -1.12 14.41
N LYS A 6 -13.71 -0.36 14.56
CA LYS A 6 -13.98 0.84 13.76
C LYS A 6 -12.84 1.87 13.88
N ASN A 7 -12.35 2.11 15.10
CA ASN A 7 -11.24 3.03 15.34
C ASN A 7 -9.93 2.54 14.71
N ARG A 8 -9.66 1.24 14.76
CA ARG A 8 -8.47 0.64 14.13
C ARG A 8 -8.53 0.68 12.60
N VAL A 9 -9.68 0.35 12.02
CA VAL A 9 -9.90 0.48 10.57
C VAL A 9 -9.74 1.95 10.14
N GLY A 10 -10.37 2.88 10.85
CA GLY A 10 -10.27 4.31 10.59
C GLY A 10 -8.82 4.81 10.61
N TYR A 11 -8.07 4.47 11.66
CA TYR A 11 -6.66 4.81 11.80
C TYR A 11 -5.83 4.37 10.57
N TRP A 12 -5.96 3.11 10.14
CA TRP A 12 -5.20 2.60 9.00
C TRP A 12 -5.60 3.25 7.69
N VAL A 13 -6.90 3.48 7.47
CA VAL A 13 -7.43 4.14 6.27
C VAL A 13 -6.97 5.59 6.18
N GLU A 14 -7.09 6.36 7.26
CA GLU A 14 -6.65 7.76 7.32
C GLU A 14 -5.15 7.87 7.08
N SER A 15 -4.36 7.00 7.72
CA SER A 15 -2.92 6.95 7.54
C SER A 15 -2.52 6.58 6.10
N ALA A 16 -3.26 5.67 5.45
CA ALA A 16 -3.03 5.31 4.06
C ALA A 16 -3.31 6.47 3.09
N TYR A 17 -4.39 7.22 3.31
CA TYR A 17 -4.72 8.40 2.50
C TYR A 17 -3.74 9.55 2.71
N TYR A 18 -3.21 9.71 3.92
CA TYR A 18 -2.13 10.65 4.18
C TYR A 18 -0.87 10.32 3.35
N ASP A 19 -0.47 9.04 3.31
CA ASP A 19 0.67 8.62 2.49
C ASP A 19 0.41 8.80 1.00
N LEU A 20 -0.82 8.55 0.53
CA LEU A 20 -1.17 8.73 -0.87
C LEU A 20 -1.08 10.20 -1.29
N LYS A 21 -1.57 11.11 -0.46
CA LYS A 21 -1.43 12.55 -0.66
C LYS A 21 0.04 12.97 -0.61
N THR A 22 0.82 12.36 0.27
CA THR A 22 2.28 12.57 0.34
C THR A 22 2.95 12.14 -0.96
N ALA A 23 2.56 11.00 -1.55
CA ALA A 23 3.08 10.53 -2.83
C ALA A 23 2.84 11.55 -3.96
N GLU A 24 1.67 12.19 -3.99
CA GLU A 24 1.36 13.25 -4.95
C GLU A 24 2.25 14.48 -4.77
N SER A 25 2.49 14.91 -3.53
CA SER A 25 3.41 16.00 -3.23
C SER A 25 4.85 15.64 -3.65
N MET A 26 5.30 14.42 -3.36
CA MET A 26 6.64 13.95 -3.75
C MET A 26 6.81 13.87 -5.28
N LEU A 27 5.75 13.60 -6.03
CA LEU A 27 5.80 13.63 -7.50
C LEU A 27 6.08 15.05 -8.02
N LYS A 28 5.43 16.07 -7.44
CA LYS A 28 5.65 17.49 -7.80
C LYS A 28 7.08 17.92 -7.52
N GLU A 29 7.61 17.49 -6.37
CA GLU A 29 8.99 17.74 -5.96
C GLU A 29 10.02 16.82 -6.66
N LYS A 30 9.58 15.97 -7.60
CA LYS A 30 10.43 15.00 -8.33
C LYS A 30 11.20 14.03 -7.42
N ARG A 31 10.70 13.81 -6.20
CA ARG A 31 11.25 12.88 -5.20
C ARG A 31 10.74 11.46 -5.46
N TYR A 32 11.11 10.88 -6.60
CA TYR A 32 10.51 9.65 -7.13
C TYR A 32 10.62 8.42 -6.21
N LEU A 33 11.77 8.25 -5.53
CA LEU A 33 11.94 7.17 -4.57
C LEU A 33 10.89 7.22 -3.45
N TYR A 34 10.58 8.43 -2.98
CA TYR A 34 9.54 8.65 -1.98
C TYR A 34 8.13 8.47 -2.53
N VAL A 35 7.89 8.76 -3.82
CA VAL A 35 6.60 8.42 -4.46
C VAL A 35 6.34 6.92 -4.39
N GLY A 36 7.33 6.11 -4.79
CA GLY A 36 7.24 4.65 -4.74
C GLY A 36 7.01 4.14 -3.32
N PHE A 37 7.79 4.65 -2.38
CA PHE A 37 7.69 4.28 -0.97
C PHE A 37 6.32 4.63 -0.35
N CYS A 38 5.80 5.83 -0.62
CA CYS A 38 4.48 6.23 -0.13
C CYS A 38 3.37 5.38 -0.75
N CYS A 39 3.46 5.02 -2.04
CA CYS A 39 2.48 4.12 -2.66
C CYS A 39 2.50 2.72 -2.01
N HIS A 40 3.69 2.21 -1.69
CA HIS A 40 3.84 0.95 -0.95
C HIS A 40 3.16 1.03 0.43
N LEU A 41 3.45 2.08 1.21
CA LEU A 41 2.84 2.27 2.53
C LEU A 41 1.32 2.40 2.45
N THR A 42 0.78 3.14 1.47
CA THR A 42 -0.67 3.23 1.24
C THR A 42 -1.28 1.84 1.05
N ALA A 43 -0.70 1.01 0.17
CA ALA A 43 -1.21 -0.33 -0.09
C ALA A 43 -1.13 -1.24 1.13
N GLU A 44 0.01 -1.25 1.84
CA GLU A 44 0.21 -2.03 3.07
C GLU A 44 -0.82 -1.67 4.14
N LYS A 45 -1.01 -0.36 4.40
CA LYS A 45 -1.92 0.15 5.42
C LYS A 45 -3.39 -0.18 5.10
N LEU A 46 -3.80 -0.10 3.83
CA LEU A 46 -5.17 -0.46 3.43
C LEU A 46 -5.45 -1.94 3.64
N ILE A 47 -4.50 -2.82 3.30
CA ILE A 47 -4.66 -4.25 3.55
C ILE A 47 -4.67 -4.55 5.05
N LYS A 48 -3.90 -3.83 5.87
CA LYS A 48 -4.00 -3.88 7.34
C LYS A 48 -5.36 -3.40 7.87
N ALA A 49 -5.99 -2.42 7.22
CA ALA A 49 -7.36 -2.03 7.54
C ALA A 49 -8.37 -3.14 7.19
N CYS A 50 -8.23 -3.77 6.02
CA CYS A 50 -9.03 -4.94 5.65
C CYS A 50 -8.86 -6.09 6.66
N PHE A 51 -7.64 -6.30 7.17
CA PHE A 51 -7.35 -7.31 8.17
C PHE A 51 -8.17 -7.12 9.45
N TRP A 52 -8.14 -5.91 10.00
CA TRP A 52 -8.95 -5.53 11.15
C TRP A 52 -10.45 -5.71 10.91
N LYS A 53 -10.93 -5.38 9.71
CA LYS A 53 -12.34 -5.51 9.35
C LYS A 53 -12.81 -6.96 9.25
N ILE A 54 -11.99 -7.84 8.68
CA ILE A 54 -12.36 -9.22 8.34
C ILE A 54 -12.08 -10.16 9.52
N LYS A 55 -10.90 -10.07 10.13
CA LYS A 55 -10.45 -10.98 11.19
C LYS A 55 -10.65 -10.42 12.62
N ASN A 56 -10.96 -9.13 12.77
CA ASN A 56 -11.16 -8.46 14.06
C ASN A 56 -9.96 -8.53 15.03
N GLU A 57 -8.75 -8.65 14.48
CA GLU A 57 -7.50 -8.80 15.24
C GLU A 57 -6.36 -7.94 14.66
N GLU A 58 -5.24 -7.85 15.38
CA GLU A 58 -4.07 -7.11 14.89
C GLU A 58 -3.46 -7.79 13.66
N PRO A 59 -3.12 -7.04 12.59
CA PRO A 59 -2.46 -7.60 11.44
C PRO A 59 -1.05 -8.09 11.80
N PRO A 60 -0.51 -9.05 11.03
CA PRO A 60 0.86 -9.54 11.23
C PRO A 60 1.89 -8.41 11.12
N PHE A 61 2.94 -8.50 11.94
CA PHE A 61 4.08 -7.59 11.86
C PHE A 61 4.99 -7.93 10.66
N THR A 62 4.53 -7.57 9.47
CA THR A 62 5.24 -7.74 8.20
C THR A 62 4.98 -6.56 7.27
N HIS A 63 5.91 -6.32 6.35
CA HIS A 63 5.77 -5.38 5.24
C HIS A 63 5.43 -6.06 3.90
N ASN A 64 5.38 -7.40 3.88
CA ASN A 64 5.02 -8.12 2.68
C ASN A 64 3.48 -8.21 2.57
N ILE A 65 2.93 -7.47 1.62
CA ILE A 65 1.48 -7.38 1.38
C ILE A 65 0.89 -8.76 1.05
N ASN A 66 1.61 -9.60 0.29
CA ASN A 66 1.14 -10.93 -0.10
C ASN A 66 0.95 -11.84 1.14
N ILE A 67 1.81 -11.73 2.16
CA ILE A 67 1.66 -12.48 3.42
C ILE A 67 0.38 -12.07 4.17
N ILE A 68 0.02 -10.79 4.14
CA ILE A 68 -1.19 -10.31 4.82
C ILE A 68 -2.44 -10.75 4.04
N LEU A 69 -2.40 -10.71 2.71
CA LEU A 69 -3.48 -11.18 1.84
C LEU A 69 -3.74 -12.69 1.95
N ASP A 70 -2.67 -13.47 2.05
CA ASP A 70 -2.74 -14.93 2.26
C ASP A 70 -3.46 -15.26 3.57
N LYS A 71 -3.06 -14.60 4.67
CA LYS A 71 -3.74 -14.74 5.98
C LYS A 71 -5.19 -14.25 5.99
N LEU A 72 -5.58 -13.42 5.02
CA LEU A 72 -6.97 -12.99 4.81
C LEU A 72 -7.76 -13.94 3.92
N GLU A 73 -7.14 -14.98 3.35
CA GLU A 73 -7.74 -15.86 2.34
C GLU A 73 -8.26 -15.05 1.13
N LEU A 74 -7.53 -13.98 0.80
CA LEU A 74 -7.84 -13.07 -0.30
C LEU A 74 -6.82 -13.13 -1.43
N LEU A 75 -5.66 -13.78 -1.25
CA LEU A 75 -4.58 -13.77 -2.23
C LEU A 75 -5.06 -14.18 -3.63
N ASP A 76 -5.77 -15.29 -3.74
CA ASP A 76 -6.33 -15.77 -5.02
C ASP A 76 -7.54 -14.98 -5.52
N LYS A 77 -8.08 -14.07 -4.70
CA LYS A 77 -9.24 -13.22 -5.01
C LYS A 77 -8.82 -11.81 -5.45
N VAL A 78 -7.53 -11.49 -5.39
CA VAL A 78 -7.02 -10.19 -5.81
C VAL A 78 -7.08 -10.10 -7.35
N PRO A 79 -7.76 -9.09 -7.91
CA PRO A 79 -7.74 -8.87 -9.35
C PRO A 79 -6.31 -8.69 -9.86
N LEU A 80 -6.00 -9.27 -11.02
CA LEU A 80 -4.64 -9.29 -11.61
C LEU A 80 -3.97 -7.90 -11.65
N GLN A 81 -4.72 -6.85 -11.98
CA GLN A 81 -4.21 -5.47 -12.00
C GLN A 81 -3.65 -4.99 -10.65
N HIS A 82 -4.26 -5.45 -9.55
CA HIS A 82 -3.87 -5.12 -8.18
C HIS A 82 -2.72 -6.02 -7.72
N GLN A 83 -2.71 -7.29 -8.12
CA GLN A 83 -1.56 -8.17 -7.88
C GLN A 83 -0.29 -7.63 -8.55
N ASN A 84 -0.38 -7.26 -9.84
CA ASN A 84 0.73 -6.63 -10.57
C ASN A 84 1.20 -5.33 -9.90
N LEU A 85 0.28 -4.57 -9.28
CA LEU A 85 0.67 -3.38 -8.51
C LEU A 85 1.44 -3.78 -7.25
N ILE A 86 0.93 -4.75 -6.48
CA ILE A 86 1.57 -5.20 -5.25
C ILE A 86 3.00 -5.68 -5.52
N ASP A 87 3.20 -6.48 -6.56
CA ASP A 87 4.52 -7.00 -6.93
C ASP A 87 5.50 -5.87 -7.29
N GLU A 88 5.01 -4.80 -7.94
CA GLU A 88 5.80 -3.59 -8.21
C GLU A 88 6.07 -2.75 -6.95
N LEU A 89 5.18 -2.77 -5.95
CA LEU A 89 5.32 -1.97 -4.72
C LEU A 89 6.22 -2.63 -3.68
N ILE A 90 6.28 -3.96 -3.60
CA ILE A 90 7.13 -4.69 -2.64
C ILE A 90 8.60 -4.22 -2.63
N PRO A 91 9.31 -4.09 -3.77
CA PRO A 91 10.69 -3.61 -3.76
C PRO A 91 10.82 -2.15 -3.32
N LEU A 92 9.75 -1.36 -3.42
CA LEU A 92 9.74 0.07 -3.09
C LEU A 92 9.67 0.35 -1.57
N ASN A 93 9.63 -0.68 -0.72
CA ASN A 93 9.84 -0.49 0.72
C ASN A 93 11.32 -0.18 1.02
N ILE A 94 11.68 1.10 0.93
CA ILE A 94 13.06 1.56 1.08
C ILE A 94 13.59 1.53 2.53
N LYS A 95 12.73 1.33 3.54
CA LYS A 95 13.15 1.27 4.95
C LYS A 95 13.99 0.04 5.24
N SER A 96 13.78 -1.04 4.52
CA SER A 96 14.47 -2.32 4.70
C SER A 96 15.58 -2.57 3.67
N ARG A 97 16.10 -1.53 3.01
CA ARG A 97 16.98 -1.65 1.83
C ARG A 97 18.33 -0.95 2.01
N TYR A 98 19.38 -1.59 1.51
CA TYR A 98 20.75 -1.04 1.47
C TYR A 98 20.88 0.09 0.44
N PRO A 99 21.92 0.95 0.52
CA PRO A 99 22.12 2.05 -0.43
C PRO A 99 22.12 1.63 -1.90
N ASP A 100 22.79 0.52 -2.24
CA ASP A 100 22.89 0.04 -3.62
C ASP A 100 21.52 -0.40 -4.20
N ASP A 101 20.66 -1.00 -3.37
CA ASP A 101 19.29 -1.33 -3.74
C ASP A 101 18.48 -0.07 -4.07
N LYS A 102 18.65 0.98 -3.26
CA LYS A 102 17.94 2.26 -3.47
C LYS A 102 18.39 2.92 -4.77
N GLU A 103 19.67 2.85 -5.12
CA GLU A 103 20.17 3.40 -6.38
C GLU A 103 19.60 2.67 -7.59
N ARG A 104 19.55 1.34 -7.55
CA ARG A 104 18.94 0.51 -8.61
C ARG A 104 17.46 0.83 -8.79
N ILE A 105 16.71 0.90 -7.68
CA ILE A 105 15.29 1.27 -7.70
C ILE A 105 15.10 2.68 -8.26
N TYR A 106 15.92 3.64 -7.81
CA TYR A 106 15.84 5.03 -8.26
C TYR A 106 15.97 5.15 -9.78
N LYS A 107 16.90 4.40 -10.41
CA LYS A 107 17.09 4.37 -11.87
C LYS A 107 15.86 3.87 -12.65
N LEU A 108 15.00 3.08 -12.01
CA LEU A 108 13.76 2.56 -12.62
C LEU A 108 12.57 3.54 -12.48
N LEU A 109 12.72 4.59 -11.67
CA LEU A 109 11.66 5.54 -11.37
C LEU A 109 11.84 6.83 -12.17
N ASN A 110 10.79 7.21 -12.89
CA ASN A 110 10.68 8.47 -13.60
C ASN A 110 9.27 9.05 -13.42
N TYR A 111 9.05 10.26 -13.92
CA TYR A 111 7.77 10.96 -13.78
C TYR A 111 6.57 10.09 -14.24
N ASN A 112 6.65 9.47 -15.41
CA ASN A 112 5.57 8.66 -15.97
C ASN A 112 5.29 7.40 -15.13
N LYS A 113 6.36 6.71 -14.69
CA LYS A 113 6.25 5.54 -13.82
C LYS A 113 5.63 5.92 -12.48
N CYS A 114 6.10 6.98 -11.84
CA CYS A 114 5.56 7.47 -10.57
C CYS A 114 4.10 7.92 -10.69
N ARG A 115 3.74 8.63 -11.77
CA ARG A 115 2.36 9.01 -12.06
C ARG A 115 1.46 7.79 -12.24
N SER A 116 1.94 6.77 -12.93
CA SER A 116 1.24 5.49 -13.11
C SER A 116 1.05 4.76 -11.77
N LEU A 117 2.08 4.69 -10.94
CA LEU A 117 2.01 4.09 -9.59
C LEU A 117 0.96 4.79 -8.72
N ILE A 118 0.94 6.12 -8.68
CA ILE A 118 -0.08 6.87 -7.93
C ILE A 118 -1.49 6.56 -8.46
N LYS A 119 -1.68 6.55 -9.79
CA LYS A 119 -2.99 6.25 -10.40
C LYS A 119 -3.47 4.86 -10.00
N ARG A 120 -2.64 3.84 -10.15
CA ARG A 120 -2.99 2.44 -9.81
C ARG A 120 -3.20 2.27 -8.30
N THR A 121 -2.45 3.00 -7.48
CA THR A 121 -2.64 3.02 -6.02
C THR A 121 -3.99 3.65 -5.65
N LYS A 122 -4.44 4.70 -6.35
CA LYS A 122 -5.81 5.24 -6.20
C LYS A 122 -6.89 4.24 -6.59
N GLU A 123 -6.69 3.48 -7.65
CA GLU A 123 -7.62 2.41 -8.04
C GLU A 123 -7.65 1.29 -6.98
N PHE A 124 -6.48 0.93 -6.44
CA PHE A 124 -6.36 -0.01 -5.33
C PHE A 124 -7.13 0.46 -4.08
N THR A 125 -7.08 1.77 -3.75
CA THR A 125 -7.83 2.30 -2.59
C THR A 125 -9.34 2.15 -2.76
N GLN A 126 -9.86 2.28 -3.99
CA GLN A 126 -11.27 2.05 -4.27
C GLN A 126 -11.66 0.58 -4.12
N TRP A 127 -10.78 -0.34 -4.55
CA TRP A 127 -11.00 -1.77 -4.37
C TRP A 127 -11.00 -2.16 -2.88
N THR A 128 -10.01 -1.74 -2.10
CA THR A 128 -9.96 -2.04 -0.66
C THR A 128 -11.12 -1.41 0.11
N LYS A 129 -11.60 -0.24 -0.31
CA LYS A 129 -12.77 0.41 0.29
C LYS A 129 -14.04 -0.45 0.16
N LYS A 130 -14.21 -1.17 -0.96
CA LYS A 130 -15.32 -2.12 -1.13
C LYS A 130 -15.24 -3.26 -0.11
N LEU A 131 -14.03 -3.80 0.12
CA LEU A 131 -13.81 -4.85 1.13
C LEU A 131 -14.07 -4.35 2.57
N ILE A 132 -13.77 -3.08 2.86
CA ILE A 132 -13.96 -2.50 4.20
C ILE A 132 -15.43 -2.21 4.49
N ASN A 133 -16.19 -1.81 3.47
CA ASN A 133 -17.59 -1.40 3.59
C ASN A 133 -18.60 -2.53 3.46
N GLN A 134 -18.15 -3.74 3.08
CA GLN A 134 -18.94 -4.98 3.19
C GLN A 134 -19.17 -5.34 4.67
#